data_AF-G2PR19-F1
#
_entry.id   AF-G2PR19-F1
#
_cell.length_a   1.000
_cell.length_b   1.000
_cell.length_c   1.000
_cell.angle_alpha   90.00
_cell.angle_beta   90.00
_cell.angle_gamma   90.00
#
_symmetry.space_group_name_H-M   'P 1'
#
loop_
_entity.id
_entity.type
_entity.pdbx_description
1 polymer ?
#
loop_
_entity_poly.entity_id
_entity_poly.type
_entity_poly.pdbx_seq_one_letter_code
_entity_poly.pdbx_strand_id
1 'polypeptide(L)'
;MNKTLKSLLAKGINSKVAEKIINSGYNLSTLSACSKEELEELGIDEFTRKQILDKRPPIPEDIIDNLLYKSMRTCCICRKSKRQIIIHHIIEWKVSRSNQEENLVVLCLKHHGEAHTYKELAQNLTADRIIAAKSKWENEVAEMSKKSAFKELEVITRQDYILREKWFNFLSKINMRIENIESSIEKFKFDFKIYGKSFLFLKVYDIEHIDDLINKENLIQNFKGAFFLDSLIVLGSKPFLSNEGFYSNETNIQIGWIYNHGGKNWDSVMLKENYDISNGKLFVENLLYENTNYKNFLTDDHFEEIMKIWNE
;
A
#
# COMPACT_ATOMS: atom_id res chain seq x y z
N MET A 1 0.67 16.78 37.87
CA MET A 1 2.06 17.23 37.60
C MET A 1 2.04 18.17 36.41
N ASN A 2 2.57 19.40 36.55
CA ASN A 2 2.56 20.45 35.52
C ASN A 2 3.24 19.98 34.22
N LYS A 3 2.63 20.25 33.06
CA LYS A 3 3.13 19.85 31.72
C LYS A 3 4.54 20.41 31.45
N THR A 4 4.80 21.64 31.87
CA THR A 4 6.12 22.29 31.73
C THR A 4 7.17 21.64 32.61
N LEU A 5 6.82 21.29 33.85
CA LEU A 5 7.72 20.59 34.78
C LEU A 5 8.14 19.22 34.23
N LYS A 6 7.18 18.45 33.68
CA LYS A 6 7.47 17.18 32.99
C LYS A 6 8.50 17.35 31.87
N SER A 7 8.34 18.38 31.05
CA SER A 7 9.23 18.61 29.92
C SER A 7 10.64 19.06 30.33
N LEU A 8 10.77 19.88 31.39
CA LEU A 8 12.07 20.31 31.92
C LEU A 8 12.85 19.15 32.54
N LEU A 9 12.16 18.30 33.33
CA LEU A 9 12.77 17.09 33.90
C LEU A 9 13.23 16.11 32.81
N ALA A 10 12.44 15.95 31.74
CA ALA A 10 12.80 15.11 30.59
C ALA A 10 14.04 15.60 29.82
N LYS A 11 14.44 16.86 30.01
CA LYS A 11 15.66 17.45 29.44
C LYS A 11 16.86 17.43 30.40
N GLY A 12 16.75 16.75 31.53
CA GLY A 12 17.85 16.59 32.51
C GLY A 12 17.94 17.70 33.55
N ILE A 13 17.01 18.66 33.56
CA ILE A 13 16.99 19.75 34.55
C ILE A 13 16.46 19.18 35.88
N ASN A 14 17.18 19.39 36.99
CA ASN A 14 16.75 18.92 38.30
C ASN A 14 15.47 19.64 38.79
N SER A 15 14.72 19.03 39.69
CA SER A 15 13.41 19.54 40.14
C SER A 15 13.47 20.94 40.75
N LYS A 16 14.51 21.26 41.55
CA LYS A 16 14.67 22.58 42.18
C LYS A 16 14.92 23.68 41.15
N VAL A 17 15.76 23.42 40.16
CA VAL A 17 16.05 24.35 39.06
C VAL A 17 14.84 24.48 38.14
N ALA A 18 14.13 23.37 37.87
CA ALA A 18 12.92 23.38 37.05
C ALA A 18 11.79 24.21 37.69
N GLU A 19 11.61 24.13 39.02
CA GLU A 19 10.66 24.98 39.75
C GLU A 19 11.07 26.46 39.71
N LYS A 20 12.37 26.77 39.86
CA LYS A 20 12.89 28.14 39.72
C LYS A 20 12.60 28.72 38.33
N ILE A 21 12.87 27.93 37.28
CA ILE A 21 12.60 28.30 35.88
C ILE A 21 11.12 28.60 35.64
N ILE A 22 10.23 27.76 36.15
CA ILE A 22 8.77 27.94 36.02
C ILE A 22 8.31 29.19 36.78
N ASN A 23 8.81 29.41 37.99
CA ASN A 23 8.46 30.58 38.81
C ASN A 23 8.97 31.89 38.20
N SER A 24 10.06 31.83 37.43
CA SER A 24 10.59 32.96 36.64
C SER A 24 9.87 33.15 35.29
N GLY A 25 8.81 32.37 35.00
CA GLY A 25 8.00 32.51 33.78
C GLY A 25 8.58 31.83 32.53
N TYR A 26 9.69 31.11 32.65
CA TYR A 26 10.32 30.43 31.53
C TYR A 26 9.71 29.03 31.28
N ASN A 27 9.68 28.63 30.02
CA ASN A 27 9.39 27.28 29.54
C ASN A 27 10.46 26.86 28.51
N LEU A 28 10.44 25.61 28.02
CA LEU A 28 11.46 25.14 27.07
C LEU A 28 11.57 25.99 25.79
N SER A 29 10.47 26.55 25.30
CA SER A 29 10.48 27.41 24.10
C SER A 29 11.19 28.72 24.39
N THR A 30 10.92 29.35 25.53
CA THR A 30 11.59 30.61 25.91
C THR A 30 13.05 30.39 26.27
N LEU A 31 13.38 29.26 26.92
CA LEU A 31 14.78 28.88 27.20
C LEU A 31 15.59 28.68 25.91
N SER A 32 14.98 28.15 24.84
CA SER A 32 15.64 27.98 23.54
C SER A 32 15.96 29.29 22.82
N ALA A 33 15.39 30.41 23.29
CA ALA A 33 15.64 31.76 22.78
C ALA A 33 16.62 32.56 23.64
N CYS A 34 16.97 32.09 24.83
CA CYS A 34 17.91 32.72 25.73
C CYS A 34 19.37 32.61 25.24
N SER A 35 20.21 33.54 25.66
CA SER A 35 21.66 33.46 25.47
C SER A 35 22.28 32.37 26.36
N LYS A 36 23.53 32.02 26.10
CA LYS A 36 24.26 31.05 26.93
C LYS A 36 24.40 31.56 28.36
N GLU A 37 24.66 32.85 28.52
CA GLU A 37 24.87 33.55 29.79
C GLU A 37 23.57 33.58 30.62
N GLU A 38 22.43 33.87 29.99
CA GLU A 38 21.12 33.83 30.65
C GLU A 38 20.77 32.42 31.18
N LEU A 39 21.11 31.38 30.42
CA LEU A 39 20.91 30.00 30.86
C LEU A 39 21.85 29.59 32.02
N GLU A 40 23.05 30.19 32.09
CA GLU A 40 23.99 30.01 33.21
C GLU A 40 23.44 30.62 34.50
N GLU A 41 22.90 31.84 34.44
CA GLU A 41 22.29 32.53 35.59
C GLU A 41 21.06 31.78 36.15
N LEU A 42 20.34 31.07 35.29
CA LEU A 42 19.24 30.19 35.69
C LEU A 42 19.70 28.92 36.42
N GLY A 43 21.01 28.64 36.46
CA GLY A 43 21.59 27.48 37.15
C GLY A 43 21.46 26.17 36.37
N ILE A 44 21.29 26.26 35.05
CA ILE A 44 21.25 25.11 34.15
C ILE A 44 22.69 24.69 33.87
N ASP A 45 23.03 23.41 33.98
CA ASP A 45 24.39 22.90 33.75
C ASP A 45 24.81 22.97 32.28
N GLU A 46 26.12 22.94 32.01
CA GLU A 46 26.69 23.15 30.67
C GLU A 46 26.16 22.16 29.63
N PHE A 47 25.99 20.89 30.01
CA PHE A 47 25.49 19.86 29.12
C PHE A 47 24.04 20.16 28.72
N THR A 48 23.20 20.51 29.69
CA THR A 48 21.80 20.85 29.45
C THR A 48 21.63 22.16 28.66
N ARG A 49 22.45 23.20 28.92
CA ARG A 49 22.44 24.45 28.12
C ARG A 49 22.70 24.17 26.65
N LYS A 50 23.70 23.34 26.36
CA LYS A 50 24.03 22.93 24.99
C LYS A 50 22.88 22.21 24.30
N GLN A 51 22.11 21.40 25.04
CA GLN A 51 20.92 20.74 24.49
C GLN A 51 19.73 21.67 24.26
N ILE A 52 19.57 22.70 25.10
CA ILE A 52 18.51 23.70 24.96
C ILE A 52 18.74 24.58 23.73
N LEU A 53 20.01 24.94 23.49
CA LEU A 53 20.40 25.80 22.37
C LEU A 53 20.49 25.07 21.02
N ASP A 54 20.68 23.73 21.02
CA ASP A 54 20.68 22.94 19.78
C ASP A 54 19.24 22.73 19.30
N LYS A 55 18.74 23.68 18.48
CA LYS A 55 17.41 23.68 17.86
C LYS A 55 17.28 22.64 16.76
N ARG A 56 17.47 21.35 17.09
CA ARG A 56 17.19 20.26 16.16
C ARG A 56 15.68 20.08 16.03
N PRO A 57 15.07 20.37 14.86
CA PRO A 57 13.68 20.04 14.63
C PRO A 57 13.51 18.52 14.66
N PRO A 58 12.32 18.01 15.05
CA PRO A 58 12.02 16.60 14.91
C PRO A 58 12.14 16.18 13.45
N ILE A 59 12.45 14.90 13.22
CA ILE A 59 12.34 14.34 11.87
C ILE A 59 10.84 14.31 11.53
N PRO A 60 10.41 14.80 10.35
CA PRO A 60 9.02 14.71 9.91
C PRO A 60 8.46 13.27 9.97
N GLU A 61 7.21 13.11 10.38
CA GLU A 61 6.59 11.79 10.60
C GLU A 61 6.49 10.96 9.31
N ASP A 62 6.19 11.59 8.18
CA ASP A 62 6.14 10.95 6.86
C ASP A 62 7.50 10.35 6.45
N ILE A 63 8.60 11.05 6.75
CA ILE A 63 9.96 10.54 6.52
C ILE A 63 10.27 9.37 7.45
N ILE A 64 9.86 9.45 8.72
CA ILE A 64 10.01 8.35 9.69
C ILE A 64 9.27 7.11 9.18
N ASP A 65 8.00 7.25 8.81
CA ASP A 65 7.16 6.14 8.36
C ASP A 65 7.70 5.49 7.09
N ASN A 66 8.11 6.30 6.10
CA ASN A 66 8.69 5.81 4.87
C ASN A 66 10.00 5.04 5.13
N LEU A 67 10.88 5.59 5.96
CA LEU A 67 12.14 4.96 6.32
C LEU A 67 11.93 3.63 7.08
N LEU A 68 10.97 3.60 8.03
CA LEU A 68 10.62 2.40 8.77
C LEU A 68 9.98 1.34 7.86
N TYR A 69 9.19 1.75 6.88
CA TYR A 69 8.61 0.86 5.88
C TYR A 69 9.68 0.25 4.97
N LYS A 70 10.50 1.07 4.31
CA LYS A 70 11.58 0.64 3.39
C LYS A 70 12.63 -0.24 4.06
N SER A 71 12.83 -0.08 5.36
CA SER A 71 13.75 -0.91 6.15
C SER A 71 13.08 -2.13 6.78
N MET A 72 11.76 -2.32 6.62
CA MET A 72 10.98 -3.33 7.34
C MET A 72 11.22 -3.28 8.86
N ARG A 73 11.34 -2.07 9.42
CA ARG A 73 11.69 -1.79 10.82
C ARG A 73 12.92 -2.58 11.30
N THR A 74 13.88 -2.81 10.42
CA THR A 74 15.00 -3.71 10.64
C THR A 74 16.32 -3.01 10.36
N CYS A 75 17.31 -3.27 11.22
CA CYS A 75 18.66 -2.74 11.06
C CYS A 75 19.30 -3.19 9.74
N CYS A 76 19.73 -2.26 8.89
CA CYS A 76 20.33 -2.58 7.58
C CYS A 76 21.64 -3.37 7.67
N ILE A 77 22.35 -3.30 8.81
CA ILE A 77 23.65 -3.98 9.01
C ILE A 77 23.46 -5.47 9.32
N CYS A 78 22.64 -5.80 10.32
CA CYS A 78 22.50 -7.19 10.79
C CYS A 78 21.21 -7.87 10.39
N ARG A 79 20.23 -7.12 9.90
CA ARG A 79 18.96 -7.63 9.36
C ARG A 79 18.16 -8.49 10.35
N LYS A 80 18.36 -8.28 11.66
CA LYS A 80 17.64 -8.99 12.73
C LYS A 80 16.42 -8.19 13.17
N SER A 81 15.23 -8.66 12.78
CA SER A 81 13.93 -8.01 13.02
C SER A 81 13.49 -7.91 14.49
N LYS A 82 14.04 -8.74 15.39
CA LYS A 82 13.69 -8.75 16.83
C LYS A 82 14.49 -7.77 17.68
N ARG A 83 15.31 -6.90 17.08
CA ARG A 83 16.14 -5.95 17.83
C ARG A 83 15.45 -4.59 17.93
N GLN A 84 15.61 -3.94 19.07
CA GLN A 84 15.24 -2.53 19.21
C GLN A 84 16.03 -1.69 18.22
N ILE A 85 15.32 -0.83 17.49
CA ILE A 85 15.85 0.02 16.44
C ILE A 85 15.83 1.50 16.83
N ILE A 86 16.65 2.28 16.16
CA ILE A 86 16.74 3.73 16.25
C ILE A 86 17.06 4.31 14.87
N ILE A 87 16.54 5.51 14.58
CA ILE A 87 16.88 6.27 13.38
C ILE A 87 18.16 7.05 13.65
N HIS A 88 19.16 6.83 12.81
CA HIS A 88 20.48 7.43 12.89
C HIS A 88 20.71 8.36 11.70
N HIS A 89 21.35 9.51 11.96
CA HIS A 89 21.85 10.41 10.92
C HIS A 89 23.20 9.90 10.44
N ILE A 90 23.31 9.49 9.17
CA ILE A 90 24.56 8.98 8.57
C ILE A 90 25.67 10.03 8.65
N ILE A 91 25.34 11.26 8.25
CA ILE A 91 26.14 12.45 8.52
C ILE A 91 25.44 13.20 9.66
N GLU A 92 26.13 13.31 10.79
CA GLU A 92 25.60 13.89 12.02
C GLU A 92 24.83 15.20 11.78
N TRP A 93 23.70 15.36 12.46
CA TRP A 93 22.86 16.56 12.36
C TRP A 93 23.64 17.86 12.53
N LYS A 94 24.64 17.89 13.42
CA LYS A 94 25.45 19.08 13.67
C LYS A 94 26.24 19.54 12.45
N VAL A 95 26.57 18.61 11.56
CA VAL A 95 27.32 18.85 10.31
C VAL A 95 26.35 19.09 9.15
N SER A 96 25.37 18.19 8.97
CA SER A 96 24.50 18.18 7.79
C SER A 96 23.30 19.11 7.89
N ARG A 97 22.78 19.35 9.11
CA ARG A 97 21.49 19.99 9.37
C ARG A 97 20.34 19.42 8.51
N SER A 98 20.43 18.14 8.16
CA SER A 98 19.53 17.49 7.22
C SER A 98 18.75 16.34 7.86
N ASN A 99 17.42 16.39 7.72
CA ASN A 99 16.49 15.30 8.01
C ASN A 99 15.99 14.61 6.72
N GLN A 100 16.67 14.83 5.59
CA GLN A 100 16.34 14.15 4.33
C GLN A 100 16.57 12.65 4.47
N GLU A 101 15.72 11.84 3.83
CA GLU A 101 15.69 10.38 3.98
C GLU A 101 17.05 9.74 3.64
N GLU A 102 17.79 10.30 2.67
CA GLU A 102 19.09 9.81 2.22
C GLU A 102 20.17 9.91 3.31
N ASN A 103 19.99 10.83 4.25
CA ASN A 103 20.88 11.01 5.39
C ASN A 103 20.42 10.24 6.64
N LEU A 104 19.31 9.49 6.55
CA LEU A 104 18.75 8.74 7.67
C LEU A 104 18.86 7.24 7.43
N VAL A 105 19.04 6.47 8.51
CA VAL A 105 19.12 5.02 8.44
C VAL A 105 18.56 4.37 9.70
N VAL A 106 17.99 3.18 9.56
CA VAL A 106 17.53 2.36 10.69
C VAL A 106 18.64 1.44 11.15
N LEU A 107 19.08 1.60 12.40
CA LEU A 107 20.08 0.76 13.05
C LEU A 107 19.51 0.14 14.33
N CYS A 108 20.02 -1.04 14.72
CA CYS A 108 19.77 -1.54 16.06
C CYS A 108 20.72 -0.86 17.05
N LEU A 109 20.35 -0.81 18.33
CA LEU A 109 21.14 -0.10 19.35
C LEU A 109 22.63 -0.48 19.36
N LYS A 110 22.96 -1.76 19.11
CA LYS A 110 24.35 -2.22 18.95
C LYS A 110 25.09 -1.49 17.81
N HIS A 111 24.57 -1.55 16.58
CA HIS A 111 25.24 -0.95 15.42
C HIS A 111 25.15 0.57 15.42
N HIS A 112 24.13 1.14 16.07
CA HIS A 112 24.10 2.57 16.38
C HIS A 112 25.30 2.96 17.25
N GLY A 113 25.58 2.21 18.32
CA GLY A 113 26.77 2.42 19.14
C GLY A 113 28.07 2.26 18.35
N GLU A 114 28.16 1.24 17.49
CA GLU A 114 29.34 1.03 16.62
C GLU A 114 29.54 2.15 15.60
N ALA A 115 28.48 2.77 15.08
CA ALA A 115 28.57 3.92 14.18
C ALA A 115 29.18 5.16 14.86
N HIS A 116 29.00 5.28 16.18
CA HIS A 116 29.61 6.34 17.00
C HIS A 116 30.95 5.94 17.63
N THR A 117 31.46 4.73 17.37
CA THR A 117 32.68 4.22 17.99
C THR A 117 33.77 4.01 16.96
N TYR A 118 34.96 4.54 17.26
CA TYR A 118 36.18 4.21 16.53
C TYR A 118 36.95 3.09 17.24
N LYS A 119 37.42 2.11 16.47
CA LYS A 119 38.22 0.97 16.91
C LYS A 119 39.50 0.91 16.07
N GLU A 120 40.63 0.66 16.72
CA GLU A 120 41.94 0.60 16.05
C GLU A 120 42.19 -0.79 15.41
N LEU A 121 41.81 -1.85 16.11
CA LEU A 121 42.10 -3.24 15.69
C LEU A 121 40.97 -3.90 14.88
N ALA A 122 39.75 -3.37 14.98
CA ALA A 122 38.57 -3.93 14.31
C ALA A 122 38.08 -2.97 13.23
N GLN A 123 37.42 -3.52 12.20
CA GLN A 123 36.85 -2.69 11.16
C GLN A 123 35.75 -1.77 11.71
N ASN A 124 35.83 -0.49 11.36
CA ASN A 124 34.86 0.53 11.76
C ASN A 124 33.63 0.54 10.87
N LEU A 125 32.48 0.85 11.47
CA LEU A 125 31.23 1.03 10.75
C LEU A 125 31.14 2.48 10.24
N THR A 126 31.79 2.75 9.11
CA THR A 126 31.84 4.09 8.51
C THR A 126 30.53 4.46 7.81
N ALA A 127 30.34 5.77 7.56
CA ALA A 127 29.20 6.29 6.82
C ALA A 127 29.00 5.59 5.47
N ASP A 128 30.06 5.41 4.67
CA ASP A 128 29.98 4.74 3.37
C ASP A 128 29.50 3.29 3.48
N ARG A 129 29.93 2.57 4.52
CA ARG A 129 29.47 1.19 4.78
C ARG A 129 28.00 1.17 5.17
N ILE A 130 27.55 2.16 5.94
CA ILE A 130 26.15 2.33 6.32
C ILE A 130 25.31 2.62 5.08
N ILE A 131 25.75 3.53 4.20
CA ILE A 131 25.06 3.86 2.95
C ILE A 131 24.92 2.61 2.07
N ALA A 132 26.03 1.91 1.83
CA ALA A 132 26.02 0.69 1.03
C ALA A 132 25.09 -0.39 1.62
N ALA A 133 25.09 -0.55 2.95
CA ALA A 133 24.22 -1.50 3.63
C ALA A 133 22.74 -1.10 3.59
N LYS A 134 22.42 0.20 3.74
CA LYS A 134 21.07 0.77 3.60
C LYS A 134 20.53 0.44 2.21
N SER A 135 21.22 0.87 1.16
CA SER A 135 20.79 0.67 -0.23
C SER A 135 20.58 -0.81 -0.55
N LYS A 136 21.52 -1.68 -0.13
CA LYS A 136 21.38 -3.12 -0.33
C LYS A 136 20.16 -3.69 0.40
N TRP A 137 19.93 -3.30 1.65
CA TRP A 137 18.82 -3.80 2.43
C TRP A 137 17.46 -3.33 1.91
N GLU A 138 17.32 -2.05 1.56
CA GLU A 138 16.07 -1.51 1.04
C GLU A 138 15.70 -2.13 -0.31
N ASN A 139 16.68 -2.40 -1.18
CA ASN A 139 16.46 -3.16 -2.40
C ASN A 139 15.98 -4.59 -2.10
N GLU A 140 16.60 -5.27 -1.14
CA GLU A 140 16.14 -6.61 -0.72
C GLU A 140 14.73 -6.57 -0.11
N VAL A 141 14.39 -5.57 0.72
CA VAL A 141 13.05 -5.39 1.28
C VAL A 141 12.03 -5.11 0.19
N ALA A 142 12.37 -4.30 -0.82
CA ALA A 142 11.50 -4.06 -1.96
C ALA A 142 11.23 -5.36 -2.73
N GLU A 143 12.26 -6.18 -2.97
CA GLU A 143 12.11 -7.50 -3.59
C GLU A 143 11.36 -8.50 -2.71
N MET A 144 11.58 -8.47 -1.40
CA MET A 144 10.83 -9.27 -0.44
C MET A 144 9.37 -8.84 -0.36
N SER A 145 9.06 -7.55 -0.46
CA SER A 145 7.69 -7.04 -0.44
C SER A 145 6.96 -7.46 -1.70
N LYS A 146 7.63 -7.43 -2.86
CA LYS A 146 7.12 -8.05 -4.10
C LYS A 146 6.85 -9.54 -3.87
N LYS A 147 7.81 -10.30 -3.33
CA LYS A 147 7.69 -11.74 -3.01
C LYS A 147 6.67 -12.07 -1.92
N SER A 148 6.47 -11.20 -0.94
CA SER A 148 5.53 -11.35 0.17
C SER A 148 4.12 -11.07 -0.29
N ALA A 149 3.93 -10.04 -1.13
CA ALA A 149 2.70 -9.87 -1.89
C ALA A 149 2.43 -11.14 -2.72
N PHE A 150 3.44 -11.72 -3.38
CA PHE A 150 3.29 -13.01 -4.06
C PHE A 150 2.95 -14.18 -3.12
N LYS A 151 3.41 -14.18 -1.85
CA LYS A 151 3.21 -15.28 -0.88
C LYS A 151 1.91 -15.19 -0.07
N GLU A 152 1.45 -13.99 0.26
CA GLU A 152 0.10 -13.75 0.81
C GLU A 152 -1.00 -13.93 -0.24
N LEU A 153 -0.66 -13.81 -1.53
CA LEU A 153 -1.56 -14.11 -2.66
C LEU A 153 -1.43 -15.58 -3.18
N GLU A 154 -0.48 -16.37 -2.68
CA GLU A 154 -0.24 -17.77 -3.10
C GLU A 154 -0.96 -18.84 -2.26
N VAL A 155 -1.87 -18.46 -1.35
CA VAL A 155 -2.89 -19.41 -0.89
C VAL A 155 -4.13 -19.18 -1.73
N ILE A 156 -4.08 -19.58 -3.00
CA ILE A 156 -5.29 -19.90 -3.74
C ILE A 156 -5.98 -20.98 -2.91
N THR A 157 -7.09 -20.64 -2.28
CA THR A 157 -7.83 -21.63 -1.52
C THR A 157 -8.39 -22.66 -2.50
N ARG A 158 -8.67 -23.87 -2.02
CA ARG A 158 -9.36 -24.88 -2.85
C ARG A 158 -10.69 -24.33 -3.41
N GLN A 159 -11.34 -23.44 -2.66
CA GLN A 159 -12.58 -22.77 -3.07
C GLN A 159 -12.33 -21.82 -4.26
N ASP A 160 -11.27 -21.01 -4.23
CA ASP A 160 -10.91 -20.12 -5.35
C ASP A 160 -10.57 -20.90 -6.63
N TYR A 161 -9.92 -22.06 -6.50
CA TYR A 161 -9.67 -22.94 -7.64
C TYR A 161 -10.97 -23.46 -8.25
N ILE A 162 -11.87 -24.00 -7.42
CA ILE A 162 -13.18 -24.52 -7.88
C ILE A 162 -14.00 -23.41 -8.53
N LEU A 163 -14.04 -22.22 -7.94
CA LEU A 163 -14.79 -21.09 -8.47
C LEU A 163 -14.26 -20.65 -9.84
N ARG A 164 -12.94 -20.59 -10.00
CA ARG A 164 -12.33 -20.29 -11.31
C ARG A 164 -12.61 -21.36 -12.35
N GLU A 165 -12.55 -22.64 -11.96
CA GLU A 165 -12.91 -23.74 -12.85
C GLU A 165 -14.37 -23.65 -13.30
N LYS A 166 -15.30 -23.32 -12.38
CA LYS A 166 -16.71 -23.08 -12.72
C LYS A 166 -16.88 -21.96 -13.73
N TRP A 167 -16.24 -20.81 -13.52
CA TRP A 167 -16.28 -19.70 -14.48
C TRP A 167 -15.69 -20.07 -15.82
N PHE A 168 -14.55 -20.77 -15.85
CA PHE A 168 -13.95 -21.24 -17.08
C PHE A 168 -14.90 -22.16 -17.85
N ASN A 169 -15.53 -23.12 -17.17
CA ASN A 169 -16.48 -24.05 -17.78
C ASN A 169 -17.73 -23.33 -18.29
N PHE A 170 -18.31 -22.43 -17.47
CA PHE A 170 -19.47 -21.64 -17.86
C PHE A 170 -19.20 -20.82 -19.13
N LEU A 171 -18.13 -20.02 -19.13
CA LEU A 171 -17.75 -19.16 -20.26
C LEU A 171 -17.43 -19.98 -21.52
N SER A 172 -16.80 -21.15 -21.36
CA SER A 172 -16.54 -22.07 -22.48
C SER A 172 -17.83 -22.64 -23.07
N LYS A 173 -18.80 -23.03 -22.24
CA LYS A 173 -20.09 -23.60 -22.69
C LYS A 173 -20.94 -22.61 -23.46
N ILE A 174 -20.88 -21.34 -23.10
CA ILE A 174 -21.53 -20.26 -23.85
C ILE A 174 -20.73 -19.81 -25.08
N ASN A 175 -19.76 -20.62 -25.53
CA ASN A 175 -18.90 -20.39 -26.70
C ASN A 175 -18.06 -19.11 -26.66
N MET A 176 -17.73 -18.58 -25.47
CA MET A 176 -16.76 -17.51 -25.38
C MET A 176 -15.35 -18.07 -25.61
N ARG A 177 -14.56 -17.37 -26.43
CA ARG A 177 -13.16 -17.70 -26.62
C ARG A 177 -12.37 -17.20 -25.40
N ILE A 178 -12.01 -18.12 -24.51
CA ILE A 178 -11.30 -17.83 -23.27
C ILE A 178 -9.99 -18.63 -23.20
N GLU A 179 -8.98 -18.06 -22.55
CA GLU A 179 -7.72 -18.75 -22.25
C GLU A 179 -7.32 -18.49 -20.80
N ASN A 180 -6.78 -19.53 -20.15
CA ASN A 180 -6.12 -19.39 -18.86
C ASN A 180 -4.83 -18.60 -19.05
N ILE A 181 -4.58 -17.63 -18.18
CA ILE A 181 -3.29 -16.97 -18.18
C ILE A 181 -2.29 -17.88 -17.48
N GLU A 182 -1.23 -18.30 -18.16
CA GLU A 182 -0.25 -19.23 -17.61
C GLU A 182 1.03 -18.56 -17.08
N SER A 183 1.32 -17.35 -17.58
CA SER A 183 2.49 -16.55 -17.18
C SER A 183 2.46 -16.26 -15.68
N SER A 184 3.57 -16.57 -15.01
CA SER A 184 3.69 -16.40 -13.55
C SER A 184 3.37 -14.98 -13.11
N ILE A 185 3.80 -13.96 -13.86
CA ILE A 185 3.58 -12.55 -13.50
C ILE A 185 2.14 -12.10 -13.78
N GLU A 186 1.52 -12.58 -14.86
CA GLU A 186 0.18 -12.15 -15.28
C GLU A 186 -0.93 -12.89 -14.52
N LYS A 187 -0.70 -14.15 -14.11
CA LYS A 187 -1.59 -14.93 -13.22
C LYS A 187 -1.95 -14.20 -11.93
N PHE A 188 -1.04 -13.37 -11.43
CA PHE A 188 -1.29 -12.57 -10.24
C PHE A 188 -2.32 -11.47 -10.48
N LYS A 189 -2.43 -10.99 -11.72
CA LYS A 189 -3.28 -9.86 -12.09
C LYS A 189 -4.61 -10.29 -12.67
N PHE A 190 -4.65 -11.41 -13.38
CA PHE A 190 -5.82 -11.89 -14.09
C PHE A 190 -5.87 -13.42 -14.04
N ASP A 191 -7.07 -13.98 -14.02
CA ASP A 191 -7.27 -15.43 -14.07
C ASP A 191 -7.44 -15.89 -15.53
N PHE A 192 -8.19 -15.13 -16.31
CA PHE A 192 -8.47 -15.45 -17.71
C PHE A 192 -8.27 -14.27 -18.64
N LYS A 193 -8.13 -14.60 -19.91
CA LYS A 193 -8.22 -13.67 -21.02
C LYS A 193 -9.36 -14.10 -21.92
N ILE A 194 -10.25 -13.18 -22.27
CA ILE A 194 -11.32 -13.42 -23.24
C ILE A 194 -11.02 -12.66 -24.52
N TYR A 195 -11.42 -13.25 -25.63
CA TYR A 195 -11.12 -12.75 -26.98
C TYR A 195 -12.40 -12.37 -27.71
N GLY A 196 -12.44 -11.13 -28.20
CA GLY A 196 -13.32 -10.70 -29.30
C GLY A 196 -12.47 -9.94 -30.31
N LYS A 197 -12.94 -8.76 -30.74
CA LYS A 197 -12.09 -7.79 -31.47
C LYS A 197 -10.82 -7.41 -30.72
N SER A 198 -11.00 -7.03 -29.46
CA SER A 198 -9.94 -6.81 -28.49
C SER A 198 -9.99 -7.95 -27.48
N PHE A 199 -8.99 -8.03 -26.63
CA PHE A 199 -9.03 -8.93 -25.50
C PHE A 199 -9.37 -8.16 -24.24
N LEU A 200 -10.09 -8.83 -23.35
CA LEU A 200 -10.35 -8.35 -22.00
C LEU A 200 -9.75 -9.35 -21.02
N PHE A 201 -9.42 -8.86 -19.84
CA PHE A 201 -8.93 -9.67 -18.75
C PHE A 201 -10.02 -9.88 -17.72
N LEU A 202 -10.09 -11.09 -17.17
CA LEU A 202 -11.03 -11.44 -16.11
C LEU A 202 -10.26 -11.71 -14.83
N LYS A 203 -10.82 -11.27 -13.71
CA LYS A 203 -10.39 -11.66 -12.36
C LYS A 203 -11.59 -12.16 -11.57
N VAL A 204 -11.46 -13.31 -10.93
CA VAL A 204 -12.52 -13.95 -10.16
C VAL A 204 -12.32 -13.70 -8.68
N TYR A 205 -13.39 -13.31 -8.01
CA TYR A 205 -13.47 -13.19 -6.55
C TYR A 205 -14.74 -13.85 -6.03
N ASP A 206 -14.65 -14.47 -4.86
CA ASP A 206 -15.83 -14.98 -4.15
C ASP A 206 -16.55 -13.84 -3.42
N ILE A 207 -17.26 -13.02 -4.20
CA ILE A 207 -18.04 -11.87 -3.74
C ILE A 207 -19.43 -11.89 -4.38
N GLU A 208 -20.44 -11.40 -3.67
CA GLU A 208 -21.81 -11.27 -4.20
C GLU A 208 -22.04 -9.88 -4.80
N HIS A 209 -21.48 -8.85 -4.14
CA HIS A 209 -21.51 -7.48 -4.62
C HIS A 209 -20.12 -6.90 -4.73
N ILE A 210 -19.94 -5.95 -5.64
CA ILE A 210 -18.64 -5.29 -5.79
C ILE A 210 -18.19 -4.65 -4.48
N ASP A 211 -19.11 -4.10 -3.68
CA ASP A 211 -18.87 -3.52 -2.34
C ASP A 211 -18.25 -4.46 -1.32
N ASP A 212 -18.36 -5.77 -1.51
CA ASP A 212 -17.74 -6.77 -0.63
C ASP A 212 -16.22 -6.88 -0.86
N LEU A 213 -15.70 -6.27 -1.93
CA LEU A 213 -14.28 -6.29 -2.23
C LEU A 213 -13.49 -5.41 -1.24
N ILE A 214 -12.84 -6.05 -0.28
CA ILE A 214 -12.12 -5.43 0.85
C ILE A 214 -11.10 -4.34 0.42
N ASN A 215 -10.47 -4.49 -0.75
CA ASN A 215 -9.37 -3.62 -1.20
C ASN A 215 -9.58 -3.04 -2.61
N LYS A 216 -10.80 -2.56 -2.94
CA LYS A 216 -11.11 -1.93 -4.24
C LYS A 216 -10.08 -0.90 -4.69
N GLU A 217 -9.68 -0.02 -3.77
CA GLU A 217 -8.75 1.08 -4.06
C GLU A 217 -7.37 0.56 -4.43
N ASN A 218 -6.92 -0.50 -3.76
CA ASN A 218 -5.65 -1.16 -4.06
C ASN A 218 -5.73 -1.91 -5.40
N LEU A 219 -6.87 -2.56 -5.68
CA LEU A 219 -7.14 -3.14 -7.00
C LEU A 219 -7.11 -2.07 -8.08
N ILE A 220 -7.62 -0.86 -7.85
CA ILE A 220 -7.53 0.23 -8.83
C ILE A 220 -6.07 0.76 -8.92
N GLN A 221 -5.39 0.91 -7.80
CA GLN A 221 -4.02 1.46 -7.75
C GLN A 221 -2.98 0.54 -8.40
N ASN A 222 -3.07 -0.78 -8.21
CA ASN A 222 -2.14 -1.76 -8.78
C ASN A 222 -2.13 -1.77 -10.32
N PHE A 223 -3.09 -1.09 -10.93
CA PHE A 223 -3.26 -1.03 -12.38
C PHE A 223 -3.29 0.42 -12.89
N LYS A 224 -3.10 1.43 -12.02
CA LYS A 224 -2.83 2.82 -12.45
C LYS A 224 -1.52 2.86 -13.23
N GLY A 225 -1.60 3.18 -14.52
CA GLY A 225 -0.44 3.35 -15.41
C GLY A 225 -0.21 2.21 -16.41
N ALA A 226 -0.98 1.12 -16.31
CA ALA A 226 -1.09 0.13 -17.38
C ALA A 226 -2.32 0.51 -18.22
N PHE A 227 -2.23 0.48 -19.55
CA PHE A 227 -3.34 0.76 -20.49
C PHE A 227 -4.53 -0.23 -20.41
N PHE A 228 -4.82 -0.83 -19.24
CA PHE A 228 -5.53 -2.10 -19.11
C PHE A 228 -6.67 -2.15 -18.07
N LEU A 229 -6.91 -1.11 -17.25
CA LEU A 229 -8.04 -1.13 -16.30
C LEU A 229 -9.41 -1.04 -16.98
N ASP A 230 -9.50 -0.31 -18.09
CA ASP A 230 -10.70 -0.29 -18.96
C ASP A 230 -10.95 -1.65 -19.63
N SER A 231 -10.11 -2.65 -19.36
CA SER A 231 -10.20 -4.01 -19.89
C SER A 231 -10.29 -5.09 -18.81
N LEU A 232 -10.36 -4.73 -17.52
CA LEU A 232 -10.49 -5.67 -16.41
C LEU A 232 -11.94 -5.83 -15.98
N ILE A 233 -12.47 -7.04 -16.15
CA ILE A 233 -13.76 -7.45 -15.60
C ILE A 233 -13.53 -8.27 -14.34
N VAL A 234 -14.19 -7.86 -13.26
CA VAL A 234 -14.26 -8.58 -11.98
C VAL A 234 -15.51 -9.46 -11.98
N LEU A 235 -15.31 -10.78 -11.90
CA LEU A 235 -16.37 -11.77 -11.78
C LEU A 235 -16.60 -12.11 -10.29
N GLY A 236 -17.87 -12.23 -9.90
CA GLY A 236 -18.26 -12.60 -8.54
C GLY A 236 -18.34 -14.11 -8.34
N SER A 237 -19.08 -14.53 -7.31
CA SER A 237 -19.27 -15.94 -6.94
C SER A 237 -20.13 -16.73 -7.94
N LYS A 238 -20.96 -16.06 -8.76
CA LYS A 238 -21.83 -16.63 -9.81
C LYS A 238 -22.46 -15.52 -10.67
N PRO A 239 -23.10 -15.86 -11.81
CA PRO A 239 -24.08 -14.98 -12.46
C PRO A 239 -25.29 -14.72 -11.57
N PHE A 240 -25.90 -13.54 -11.65
CA PHE A 240 -27.08 -13.17 -10.84
C PHE A 240 -28.00 -12.17 -11.54
N LEU A 241 -29.25 -12.08 -11.07
CA LEU A 241 -30.23 -11.09 -11.53
C LEU A 241 -29.94 -9.72 -10.93
N SER A 242 -29.94 -8.70 -11.78
CA SER A 242 -29.64 -7.32 -11.41
C SER A 242 -30.61 -6.35 -12.06
N ASN A 243 -31.04 -5.35 -11.30
CA ASN A 243 -31.84 -4.22 -11.80
C ASN A 243 -30.99 -2.99 -12.11
N GLU A 244 -29.66 -3.12 -12.00
CA GLU A 244 -28.67 -2.05 -12.24
C GLU A 244 -28.23 -2.00 -13.71
N GLY A 245 -29.08 -2.49 -14.62
CA GLY A 245 -28.83 -2.58 -16.05
C GLY A 245 -28.91 -1.25 -16.79
N PHE A 246 -28.66 -1.32 -18.11
CA PHE A 246 -28.71 -0.17 -19.02
C PHE A 246 -30.05 0.56 -19.00
N TYR A 247 -31.14 -0.20 -18.90
CA TYR A 247 -32.48 0.32 -18.68
C TYR A 247 -32.79 0.22 -17.18
N SER A 248 -32.77 1.36 -16.50
CA SER A 248 -33.17 1.44 -15.09
C SER A 248 -34.53 0.79 -14.91
N ASN A 249 -34.64 -0.15 -13.97
CA ASN A 249 -35.83 -0.96 -13.65
C ASN A 249 -36.07 -2.21 -14.50
N GLU A 250 -35.18 -2.57 -15.43
CA GLU A 250 -35.24 -3.88 -16.10
C GLU A 250 -34.32 -4.89 -15.41
N THR A 251 -34.88 -6.06 -15.10
CA THR A 251 -34.11 -7.18 -14.56
C THR A 251 -33.30 -7.84 -15.67
N ASN A 252 -31.99 -7.90 -15.46
CA ASN A 252 -31.03 -8.43 -16.42
C ASN A 252 -30.07 -9.41 -15.74
N ILE A 253 -29.41 -10.26 -16.53
CA ILE A 253 -28.41 -11.20 -16.02
C ILE A 253 -27.03 -10.53 -15.99
N GLN A 254 -26.51 -10.33 -14.79
CA GLN A 254 -25.18 -9.78 -14.52
C GLN A 254 -24.16 -10.89 -14.26
N ILE A 255 -22.94 -10.71 -14.78
CA ILE A 255 -21.82 -11.65 -14.55
C ILE A 255 -20.67 -11.03 -13.76
N GLY A 256 -20.62 -9.71 -13.65
CA GLY A 256 -19.52 -9.03 -12.97
C GLY A 256 -19.58 -7.51 -13.06
N TRP A 257 -18.42 -6.89 -12.85
CA TRP A 257 -18.25 -5.44 -12.81
C TRP A 257 -16.98 -5.01 -13.53
N ILE A 258 -16.98 -3.80 -14.07
CA ILE A 258 -15.83 -3.15 -14.69
C ILE A 258 -15.66 -1.74 -14.12
N TYR A 259 -14.42 -1.31 -13.89
CA TYR A 259 -14.16 0.02 -13.35
C TYR A 259 -14.14 1.06 -14.49
N ASN A 260 -14.98 2.08 -14.40
CA ASN A 260 -15.07 3.18 -15.35
C ASN A 260 -14.26 4.39 -14.85
N HIS A 261 -13.14 4.68 -15.52
CA HIS A 261 -12.29 5.80 -15.17
C HIS A 261 -12.94 7.18 -15.36
N GLY A 262 -13.75 7.34 -16.40
CA GLY A 262 -14.45 8.60 -16.68
C GLY A 262 -15.50 8.92 -15.61
N GLY A 263 -16.21 7.89 -15.15
CA GLY A 263 -17.21 8.00 -14.08
C GLY A 263 -16.64 7.86 -12.65
N LYS A 264 -15.39 7.40 -12.52
CA LYS A 264 -14.76 7.00 -11.24
C LYS A 264 -15.64 6.07 -10.40
N ASN A 265 -16.30 5.11 -11.06
CA ASN A 265 -17.21 4.18 -10.42
C ASN A 265 -17.14 2.79 -11.08
N TRP A 266 -17.69 1.78 -10.43
CA TRP A 266 -17.91 0.46 -11.02
C TRP A 266 -19.22 0.44 -11.80
N ASP A 267 -19.18 -0.13 -13.00
CA ASP A 267 -20.35 -0.38 -13.85
C ASP A 267 -20.58 -1.89 -13.98
N SER A 268 -21.85 -2.30 -14.05
CA SER A 268 -22.25 -3.70 -14.18
C SER A 268 -21.96 -4.25 -15.58
N VAL A 269 -21.55 -5.51 -15.63
CA VAL A 269 -21.34 -6.28 -16.88
C VAL A 269 -22.47 -7.29 -17.04
N MET A 270 -23.26 -7.12 -18.10
CA MET A 270 -24.49 -7.88 -18.38
C MET A 270 -24.30 -8.84 -19.55
N LEU A 271 -25.03 -9.96 -19.52
CA LEU A 271 -25.15 -10.89 -20.63
C LEU A 271 -26.26 -10.47 -21.61
N LYS A 272 -25.98 -10.67 -22.90
CA LYS A 272 -26.89 -10.43 -24.02
C LYS A 272 -27.37 -11.71 -24.65
N GLU A 273 -28.39 -11.60 -25.49
CA GLU A 273 -28.77 -12.62 -26.45
C GLU A 273 -27.53 -13.06 -27.26
N ASN A 274 -27.34 -14.38 -27.38
CA ASN A 274 -26.13 -15.06 -27.89
C ASN A 274 -24.92 -15.06 -26.92
N TYR A 275 -25.16 -14.83 -25.64
CA TYR A 275 -24.14 -14.91 -24.58
C TYR A 275 -22.95 -13.96 -24.76
N ASP A 276 -23.20 -12.82 -25.40
CA ASP A 276 -22.24 -11.73 -25.47
C ASP A 276 -22.27 -10.90 -24.18
N ILE A 277 -21.25 -10.08 -23.95
CA ILE A 277 -21.14 -9.23 -22.76
C ILE A 277 -21.19 -7.76 -23.13
N SER A 278 -21.84 -6.97 -22.29
CA SER A 278 -21.85 -5.51 -22.38
C SER A 278 -21.74 -4.90 -21.01
N ASN A 279 -21.38 -3.62 -20.93
CA ASN A 279 -21.50 -2.85 -19.71
C ASN A 279 -22.60 -1.80 -19.85
N GLY A 280 -23.18 -1.37 -18.74
CA GLY A 280 -24.31 -0.43 -18.72
C GLY A 280 -24.06 0.96 -19.34
N LYS A 281 -22.87 1.26 -19.88
CA LYS A 281 -22.50 2.59 -20.41
C LYS A 281 -21.78 2.62 -21.77
N LEU A 282 -21.74 1.55 -22.57
CA LEU A 282 -21.20 1.51 -23.98
C LEU A 282 -19.70 1.18 -24.20
N PHE A 283 -18.94 0.75 -23.21
CA PHE A 283 -17.49 0.53 -23.41
C PHE A 283 -17.13 -0.90 -23.80
N VAL A 284 -17.80 -1.93 -23.24
CA VAL A 284 -17.43 -3.34 -23.53
C VAL A 284 -17.82 -3.76 -24.95
N GLU A 285 -18.93 -3.24 -25.49
CA GLU A 285 -19.43 -3.58 -26.84
C GLU A 285 -18.47 -3.16 -27.95
N ASN A 286 -17.92 -1.94 -27.83
CA ASN A 286 -16.98 -1.38 -28.81
C ASN A 286 -15.63 -2.12 -28.80
N LEU A 287 -15.26 -2.71 -27.65
CA LEU A 287 -14.05 -3.51 -27.48
C LEU A 287 -14.18 -4.91 -28.11
N LEU A 288 -15.40 -5.44 -28.28
CA LEU A 288 -15.63 -6.78 -28.83
C LEU A 288 -16.17 -6.80 -30.28
N TYR A 289 -16.83 -5.76 -30.84
CA TYR A 289 -17.41 -5.79 -32.23
C TYR A 289 -17.35 -4.54 -33.14
N GLU A 290 -17.46 -4.74 -34.48
CA GLU A 290 -17.31 -3.72 -35.58
C GLU A 290 -18.56 -2.90 -35.87
N ASN A 291 -19.74 -3.46 -35.64
CA ASN A 291 -21.00 -2.76 -35.88
C ASN A 291 -21.94 -3.06 -34.70
N THR A 292 -22.26 -2.02 -33.93
CA THR A 292 -23.15 -2.07 -32.76
C THR A 292 -24.61 -2.10 -33.20
N ASN A 293 -25.07 -3.19 -33.79
CA ASN A 293 -26.51 -3.43 -33.88
C ASN A 293 -26.92 -4.08 -32.55
N TYR A 294 -27.58 -3.28 -31.70
CA TYR A 294 -28.06 -3.68 -30.38
C TYR A 294 -28.72 -5.07 -30.43
N LYS A 295 -28.18 -6.02 -29.65
CA LYS A 295 -28.83 -7.28 -29.30
C LYS A 295 -29.56 -7.10 -27.96
N ASN A 296 -30.67 -7.80 -27.74
CA ASN A 296 -31.40 -7.65 -26.47
C ASN A 296 -30.60 -8.27 -25.32
N PHE A 297 -30.84 -7.79 -24.09
CA PHE A 297 -30.25 -8.36 -22.89
C PHE A 297 -31.01 -9.62 -22.45
N LEU A 298 -30.31 -10.54 -21.80
CA LEU A 298 -30.98 -11.68 -21.15
C LEU A 298 -31.70 -11.20 -19.89
N THR A 299 -32.95 -11.61 -19.76
CA THR A 299 -33.86 -11.25 -18.66
C THR A 299 -33.97 -12.37 -17.62
N ASP A 300 -34.80 -12.17 -16.60
CA ASP A 300 -35.17 -13.19 -15.62
C ASP A 300 -35.75 -14.48 -16.23
N ASP A 301 -36.50 -14.37 -17.32
CA ASP A 301 -37.01 -15.53 -18.09
C ASP A 301 -35.88 -16.47 -18.57
N HIS A 302 -34.67 -15.95 -18.78
CA HIS A 302 -33.50 -16.72 -19.24
C HIS A 302 -32.64 -17.24 -18.09
N PHE A 303 -32.95 -16.85 -16.84
CA PHE A 303 -32.07 -17.11 -15.71
C PHE A 303 -31.96 -18.59 -15.36
N GLU A 304 -33.04 -19.35 -15.49
CA GLU A 304 -33.02 -20.80 -15.25
C GLU A 304 -32.08 -21.52 -16.22
N GLU A 305 -32.07 -21.13 -17.50
CA GLU A 305 -31.15 -21.68 -18.50
C GLU A 305 -29.70 -21.34 -18.16
N ILE A 306 -29.42 -20.09 -17.80
CA ILE A 306 -28.08 -19.65 -17.37
C ILE A 306 -27.61 -20.43 -16.14
N MET A 307 -28.48 -20.58 -15.14
CA MET A 307 -28.14 -21.30 -13.92
C MET A 307 -27.96 -22.79 -14.17
N LYS A 308 -28.65 -23.37 -15.15
CA LYS A 308 -28.39 -24.75 -15.59
C LYS A 308 -26.99 -24.87 -16.18
N ILE A 309 -26.60 -23.98 -17.09
CA ILE A 309 -25.25 -23.98 -17.70
C ILE A 309 -24.17 -23.78 -16.63
N TRP A 310 -24.42 -22.92 -15.63
CA TRP A 310 -23.51 -22.66 -14.50
C TRP A 310 -23.30 -23.87 -13.57
N ASN A 311 -24.33 -24.68 -13.36
CA ASN A 311 -24.31 -25.79 -12.40
C ASN A 311 -23.83 -27.12 -13.00
N GLU A 312 -23.85 -27.25 -14.32
CA GLU A 312 -23.28 -28.40 -15.05
C GLU A 312 -21.75 -28.35 -15.16
#